data_AF-A0A3B9A5E0-F1
#
_entry.id   AF-A0A3B9A5E0-F1
#
_cell.length_a   1.000
_cell.length_b   1.000
_cell.length_c   1.000
_cell.angle_alpha   90.00
_cell.angle_beta   90.00
_cell.angle_gamma   90.00
#
_symmetry.space_group_name_H-M   'P 1'
#
loop_
_entity.id
_entity.type
_entity.pdbx_description
1 polymer ?
#
loop_
_entity_poly.entity_id
_entity_poly.type
_entity_poly.pdbx_seq_one_letter_code
_entity_poly.pdbx_strand_id
1 'polypeptide(L)'
;MRLWTRVAWLTALIGLLDSIYLTVLKYSNNKSLCIQGVGDCWSVNTSIYSEIFGIPIALLGFGAYGFILLLLWAEQRHSLIQQYADFLLFGVTLIGIIYSAYL
;
A
#
# COMPACT_ATOMS: atom_id res chain seq x y z
N MET A 1 22.00 -5.27 -9.71
CA MET A 1 20.67 -5.24 -9.05
C MET A 1 20.50 -6.52 -8.25
N ARG A 2 20.49 -6.45 -6.92
CA ARG A 2 20.20 -7.61 -6.07
C ARG A 2 18.78 -8.10 -6.37
N LEU A 3 18.58 -9.41 -6.40
CA LEU A 3 17.27 -10.04 -6.68
C LEU A 3 16.16 -9.47 -5.78
N TRP A 4 16.49 -9.21 -4.52
CA TRP A 4 15.63 -8.63 -3.50
C TRP A 4 15.01 -7.28 -3.91
N THR A 5 15.81 -6.35 -4.44
CA THR A 5 15.32 -5.03 -4.87
C THR A 5 14.29 -5.17 -5.99
N ARG A 6 14.45 -6.12 -6.91
CA ARG A 6 13.47 -6.36 -7.99
C ARG A 6 12.14 -6.88 -7.44
N VAL A 7 12.18 -7.78 -6.46
CA VAL A 7 10.96 -8.30 -5.81
C VAL A 7 10.24 -7.18 -5.04
N ALA A 8 10.99 -6.34 -4.32
CA ALA A 8 10.43 -5.19 -3.61
C ALA A 8 9.75 -4.19 -4.56
N TRP A 9 10.37 -3.89 -5.71
CA TRP A 9 9.76 -3.05 -6.74
C TRP A 9 8.46 -3.63 -7.28
N LEU A 10 8.44 -4.92 -7.64
CA LEU A 10 7.25 -5.57 -8.20
C LEU A 10 6.10 -5.60 -7.19
N THR A 11 6.38 -6.00 -5.95
CA THR A 11 5.37 -6.08 -4.89
C THR A 11 4.84 -4.70 -4.49
N ALA A 12 5.68 -3.69 -4.38
CA ALA A 12 5.25 -2.32 -4.11
C ALA A 12 4.39 -1.74 -5.25
N LEU A 13 4.70 -2.07 -6.51
CA LEU A 13 3.91 -1.63 -7.66
C LEU A 13 2.52 -2.29 -7.68
N ILE A 14 2.44 -3.58 -7.39
CA ILE A 14 1.16 -4.30 -7.24
C ILE A 14 0.35 -3.71 -6.08
N GLY A 15 0.96 -3.50 -4.92
CA GLY A 15 0.29 -2.88 -3.77
C GLY A 15 -0.21 -1.46 -4.06
N LEU A 16 0.56 -0.66 -4.81
CA LEU A 16 0.12 0.65 -5.25
C LEU A 16 -1.11 0.56 -6.14
N LEU A 17 -1.12 -0.33 -7.15
CA LEU A 17 -2.28 -0.51 -8.01
C LEU A 17 -3.52 -0.97 -7.24
N ASP A 18 -3.36 -1.88 -6.29
CA ASP A 18 -4.44 -2.35 -5.41
C ASP A 18 -5.02 -1.20 -4.58
N SER A 19 -4.16 -0.40 -3.96
CA SER A 19 -4.57 0.76 -3.16
C SER A 19 -5.30 1.83 -3.98
N ILE A 20 -4.87 2.07 -5.22
CA ILE A 20 -5.58 2.96 -6.17
C ILE A 20 -6.96 2.39 -6.46
N TYR A 21 -7.04 1.10 -6.80
CA TYR A 21 -8.30 0.44 -7.13
C TYR A 21 -9.30 0.53 -5.98
N LEU A 22 -8.88 0.24 -4.74
CA LEU A 22 -9.72 0.36 -3.55
C LEU A 22 -10.14 1.81 -3.26
N THR A 23 -9.25 2.78 -3.52
CA THR A 23 -9.56 4.21 -3.40
C THR A 23 -10.64 4.60 -4.40
N VAL A 24 -10.47 4.25 -5.68
CA VAL A 24 -11.45 4.52 -6.74
C VAL A 24 -12.78 3.85 -6.42
N LEU A 25 -12.76 2.60 -5.94
CA LEU A 25 -13.96 1.86 -5.55
C LEU A 25 -14.74 2.59 -4.46
N LYS A 26 -14.04 3.10 -3.43
CA LYS A 26 -14.67 3.84 -2.34
C LYS A 26 -15.26 5.18 -2.78
N TYR A 27 -14.55 5.95 -3.61
CA TYR A 27 -15.03 7.22 -4.14
C TYR A 27 -16.16 7.07 -5.17
N SER A 28 -16.10 6.03 -6.01
CA SER A 28 -17.08 5.82 -7.07
C SER A 28 -18.43 5.31 -6.56
N ASN A 29 -18.51 4.86 -5.30
CA ASN A 29 -19.70 4.29 -4.68
C ASN A 29 -20.38 3.14 -5.46
N ASN A 30 -19.61 2.46 -6.32
CA ASN A 30 -20.12 1.45 -7.23
C ASN A 30 -19.82 0.04 -6.69
N LYS A 31 -20.80 -0.57 -6.01
CA LYS A 31 -20.71 -1.94 -5.49
C LYS A 31 -20.40 -2.98 -6.58
N SER A 32 -20.72 -2.71 -7.84
CA SER A 32 -20.44 -3.58 -8.99
C SER A 32 -18.96 -3.72 -9.32
N LEU A 33 -18.09 -2.83 -8.82
CA LEU A 33 -16.65 -2.94 -9.01
C LEU A 33 -16.06 -4.10 -8.22
N CYS A 34 -16.63 -4.47 -7.07
CA CYS A 34 -16.21 -5.67 -6.34
C CYS A 34 -16.54 -6.92 -7.15
N ILE A 35 -15.59 -7.86 -7.17
CA ILE A 35 -15.79 -9.16 -7.82
C ILE A 35 -16.88 -9.93 -7.06
N GLN A 36 -18.02 -10.13 -7.72
CA GLN A 36 -19.12 -10.88 -7.16
C GLN A 36 -18.74 -12.35 -6.97
N GLY A 37 -19.00 -12.92 -5.79
CA GLY A 37 -18.76 -14.33 -5.48
C GLY A 37 -17.48 -14.63 -4.69
N VAL A 38 -16.60 -13.64 -4.47
CA VAL A 38 -15.35 -13.82 -3.68
C VAL A 38 -15.48 -13.27 -2.24
N GLY A 39 -16.52 -12.48 -1.97
CA GLY A 39 -16.82 -11.88 -0.67
C GLY A 39 -17.44 -10.48 -0.81
N ASP A 40 -17.93 -9.90 0.30
CA ASP A 40 -18.46 -8.53 0.28
C ASP A 40 -17.34 -7.49 0.50
N CYS A 41 -16.50 -7.32 -0.53
CA CYS A 41 -15.41 -6.33 -0.55
C CYS A 41 -15.93 -4.90 -0.31
N TRP A 42 -17.17 -4.64 -0.70
CA TRP A 42 -17.84 -3.36 -0.55
C TRP A 42 -18.12 -3.08 0.91
N SER A 43 -18.68 -4.06 1.63
CA SER A 43 -18.93 -3.95 3.07
C SER A 43 -17.64 -3.72 3.88
N VAL A 44 -16.54 -4.37 3.49
CA VAL A 44 -15.25 -4.20 4.19
C VAL A 44 -14.68 -2.81 3.93
N ASN A 45 -14.63 -2.37 2.66
CA ASN A 45 -14.05 -1.09 2.28
C ASN A 45 -14.91 0.14 2.65
N THR A 46 -16.17 -0.05 3.04
CA THR A 46 -17.05 1.01 3.56
C THR A 46 -17.27 0.96 5.08
N SER A 47 -16.63 0.00 5.76
CA SER A 47 -16.73 -0.14 7.21
C SER A 47 -16.02 1.00 7.96
N ILE A 48 -16.32 1.17 9.25
CA ILE A 48 -15.62 2.14 10.11
C ILE A 48 -14.12 1.85 10.22
N TYR A 49 -13.71 0.59 10.09
CA TYR A 49 -12.31 0.16 10.10
C TYR A 49 -11.58 0.49 8.81
N SER A 50 -12.29 0.92 7.76
CA SER A 50 -11.72 1.30 6.47
C SER A 50 -11.28 2.78 6.41
N GLU A 51 -11.38 3.50 7.54
CA GLU A 51 -10.98 4.90 7.68
C GLU A 51 -10.26 5.15 9.00
N ILE A 52 -9.24 6.01 8.97
CA ILE A 52 -8.56 6.51 10.16
C ILE A 52 -8.78 8.03 10.19
N PHE A 53 -9.46 8.53 11.22
CA PHE A 53 -9.83 9.96 11.34
C PHE A 53 -10.54 10.53 10.09
N GLY A 54 -11.34 9.71 9.40
CA GLY A 54 -12.04 10.10 8.16
C GLY A 54 -11.18 10.04 6.89
N ILE A 55 -9.93 9.59 6.98
CA ILE A 55 -9.05 9.34 5.83
C ILE A 55 -9.15 7.86 5.45
N PRO A 56 -9.53 7.52 4.20
CA PRO A 56 -9.52 6.13 3.75
C PRO A 56 -8.14 5.50 3.84
N ILE A 57 -8.06 4.30 4.40
CA ILE A 57 -6.79 3.57 4.48
C ILE A 57 -6.23 3.26 3.10
N ALA A 58 -7.11 3.02 2.11
CA ALA A 58 -6.67 2.82 0.73
C ALA A 58 -5.80 4.00 0.23
N LEU A 59 -6.08 5.23 0.67
CA LEU A 59 -5.29 6.40 0.36
C LEU A 59 -3.94 6.41 1.11
N LEU A 60 -3.94 5.97 2.36
CA LEU A 60 -2.71 5.79 3.15
C LEU A 60 -1.82 4.70 2.54
N GLY A 61 -2.41 3.60 2.08
CA GLY A 61 -1.73 2.54 1.34
C GLY A 61 -1.08 3.06 0.06
N PHE A 62 -1.81 3.88 -0.71
CA PHE A 62 -1.25 4.55 -1.89
C PHE A 62 -0.01 5.39 -1.53
N GLY A 63 -0.10 6.19 -0.47
CA GLY A 63 1.02 6.98 0.03
C GLY A 63 2.20 6.11 0.48
N ALA A 64 1.94 5.01 1.20
CA ALA A 64 2.97 4.11 1.70
C ALA A 64 3.69 3.37 0.57
N TYR A 65 2.97 2.77 -0.38
CA TYR A 65 3.58 2.10 -1.53
C TYR A 65 4.27 3.08 -2.46
N GLY A 66 3.72 4.29 -2.66
CA GLY A 66 4.38 5.37 -3.38
C GLY A 66 5.69 5.78 -2.72
N PHE A 67 5.70 5.91 -1.40
CA PHE A 67 6.91 6.19 -0.62
C PHE A 67 7.96 5.08 -0.77
N ILE A 68 7.56 3.80 -0.68
CA ILE A 68 8.47 2.66 -0.90
C ILE A 68 9.11 2.71 -2.29
N LEU A 69 8.33 2.96 -3.35
CA LEU A 69 8.84 3.05 -4.72
C LEU A 69 9.82 4.22 -4.88
N LEU A 70 9.50 5.39 -4.30
CA LEU A 70 10.40 6.54 -4.29
C LEU A 70 11.70 6.24 -3.55
N LEU A 71 11.62 5.51 -2.43
CA LEU A 71 12.78 5.11 -1.63
C LEU A 71 13.70 4.18 -2.42
N LEU A 72 13.12 3.14 -3.05
CA LEU A 72 13.86 2.20 -3.89
C LEU A 72 14.45 2.87 -5.14
N TRP A 73 13.83 3.93 -5.64
CA TRP A 73 14.37 4.74 -6.74
C TRP A 73 15.53 5.62 -6.27
N ALA A 74 15.37 6.29 -5.13
CA ALA A 74 16.37 7.19 -4.56
C ALA A 74 17.61 6.43 -4.06
N GLU A 75 17.46 5.20 -3.59
CA GLU A 75 18.54 4.27 -3.22
C GLU A 75 19.51 4.02 -4.39
N GLN A 76 19.03 3.99 -5.63
CA GLN A 76 19.89 3.82 -6.81
C GLN A 76 20.73 5.06 -7.13
N ARG A 77 20.30 6.24 -6.67
CA ARG A 77 20.92 7.53 -7.00
C ARG A 77 21.85 8.07 -5.90
N HIS A 78 21.54 7.80 -4.63
CA HIS A 78 22.22 8.43 -3.49
C HIS A 78 22.78 7.40 -2.50
N SER A 79 24.09 7.47 -2.24
CA SER A 79 24.80 6.59 -1.29
C SER A 79 24.38 6.77 0.17
N LEU A 80 23.89 7.96 0.55
CA LEU A 80 23.33 8.20 1.90
C LEU A 80 22.03 7.43 2.10
N ILE A 81 21.17 7.38 1.09
CA ILE A 81 19.88 6.68 1.18
C ILE A 81 20.10 5.17 1.28
N GLN A 82 21.15 4.63 0.66
CA GLN A 82 21.49 3.20 0.80
C GLN A 82 21.73 2.76 2.24
N GLN A 83 22.25 3.62 3.13
CA GLN A 83 22.48 3.25 4.52
C GLN A 83 21.20 3.25 5.37
N TYR A 84 20.23 4.10 5.02
CA TYR A 84 18.98 4.26 5.80
C TYR A 84 17.77 3.58 5.16
N ALA A 85 17.84 3.20 3.88
CA ALA A 85 16.74 2.63 3.12
C ALA A 85 16.20 1.36 3.79
N ASP A 86 17.08 0.44 4.17
CA ASP A 86 16.67 -0.81 4.84
C ASP A 86 15.93 -0.54 6.16
N PHE A 87 16.35 0.46 6.94
CA PHE A 87 15.70 0.82 8.20
C PHE A 87 14.32 1.47 7.96
N LEU A 88 14.22 2.36 6.98
CA LEU A 88 12.95 3.00 6.61
C LEU A 88 11.95 1.98 6.04
N LEU A 89 12.42 1.09 5.17
CA LEU A 89 11.61 -0.01 4.62
C LEU A 89 11.12 -0.92 5.75
N PHE A 90 11.99 -1.27 6.70
CA PHE A 90 11.61 -2.04 7.87
C PHE A 90 10.51 -1.34 8.69
N GLY A 91 10.66 -0.04 8.96
CA GLY A 91 9.65 0.73 9.69
C GLY A 91 8.28 0.75 9.00
N VAL A 92 8.26 1.04 7.69
CA VAL A 92 7.01 1.11 6.91
C VAL A 92 6.34 -0.26 6.83
N THR A 93 7.10 -1.32 6.58
CA THR A 93 6.57 -2.69 6.48
C THR A 93 6.07 -3.21 7.82
N LEU A 94 6.74 -2.89 8.93
CA LEU A 94 6.29 -3.25 10.28
C LEU A 94 4.96 -2.59 10.63
N ILE A 95 4.79 -1.30 10.31
CA ILE A 95 3.50 -0.61 10.46
C ILE A 95 2.44 -1.29 9.59
N GLY A 96 2.77 -1.63 8.34
CA GLY A 96 1.87 -2.34 7.44
C GLY A 96 1.42 -3.70 7.98
N ILE A 97 2.33 -4.47 8.58
CA ILE A 97 2.02 -5.77 9.19
C ILE A 97 1.10 -5.59 10.41
N ILE A 98 1.40 -4.64 11.30
CA ILE A 98 0.55 -4.35 12.46
C ILE A 98 -0.85 -3.98 12.01
N TYR A 99 -0.95 -3.14 10.97
CA TYR A 99 -2.24 -2.74 10.43
C TYR A 99 -3.01 -3.89 9.78
N SER A 100 -2.30 -4.74 9.03
CA SER A 100 -2.87 -5.95 8.42
C SER A 100 -3.30 -7.00 9.44
N ALA A 101 -2.73 -7.00 10.65
CA ALA A 101 -3.16 -7.90 11.73
C ALA A 101 -4.40 -7.37 12.47
N TYR A 102 -4.68 -6.07 12.35
CA TYR A 102 -5.83 -5.42 12.97
C TYR A 102 -7.11 -5.50 12.12
N LEU A 103 -6.98 -5.40 10.78
CA LEU A 103 -8.07 -5.62 9.83
C LEU A 103 -8.39 -7.10 9.62
#